data_AF-A0A292SNS6-F1
#
_entry.id   AF-A0A292SNS6-F1
#
_cell.length_a   1.000
_cell.length_b   1.000
_cell.length_c   1.000
_cell.angle_alpha   90.00
_cell.angle_beta   90.00
_cell.angle_gamma   90.00
#
_symmetry.space_group_name_H-M   'P 1'
#
loop_
_entity.id
_entity.type
_entity.pdbx_description
1 polymer ?
#
loop_
_entity_poly.entity_id
_entity_poly.type
_entity_poly.pdbx_seq_one_letter_code
_entity_poly.pdbx_strand_id
1 'polypeptide(L)'
;MKPIGFEDINSLQRVRQIFHDCYLVASLNALSRSKNGRKILQNNIAKDCDNYRVRFQNINDKVEDFFVNEKEIEDLTLVDKFLNPIELDFPKNPIISAVEIAMNKMLTKYPDKKPLSSRLFECSEKFEYNRPSNFLEWFTGKKPISINEASLRMSLRSKKKEAVELLEQIGETGDNNSFVIGSGHNFIKGITNWHCYTIEKIDLKNKTVTIFDNKYRDEIVMPFNDLIKKFKYITGFFDGSLK
;
A
#
# COMPACT_ATOMS: atom_id res chain seq x y z
N MET A 1 -22.64 11.83 -1.40
CA MET A 1 -21.23 11.48 -1.08
C MET A 1 -20.33 12.69 -0.94
N LYS A 2 -19.63 12.81 0.20
CA LYS A 2 -18.64 13.85 0.50
C LYS A 2 -17.23 13.24 0.58
N PRO A 3 -16.16 13.98 0.23
CA PRO A 3 -14.78 13.54 0.48
C PRO A 3 -14.58 13.04 1.91
N ILE A 4 -13.74 12.02 2.09
CA ILE A 4 -13.37 11.57 3.44
C ILE A 4 -12.67 12.67 4.25
N GLY A 5 -12.91 12.68 5.56
CA GLY A 5 -12.41 13.69 6.48
C GLY A 5 -10.96 13.47 6.92
N PHE A 6 -10.44 14.37 7.75
CA PHE A 6 -9.09 14.21 8.32
C PHE A 6 -8.99 13.02 9.28
N GLU A 7 -10.01 12.78 10.11
CA GLU A 7 -10.04 11.64 11.02
C GLU A 7 -10.05 10.30 10.26
N ASP A 8 -10.83 10.24 9.18
CA ASP A 8 -10.84 9.10 8.26
C ASP A 8 -9.43 8.81 7.73
N ILE A 9 -8.71 9.84 7.29
CA ILE A 9 -7.36 9.71 6.76
C ILE A 9 -6.35 9.32 7.83
N ASN A 10 -6.43 9.92 9.03
CA ASN A 10 -5.55 9.60 10.15
C ASN A 10 -5.72 8.13 10.56
N SER A 11 -6.93 7.60 10.49
CA SER A 11 -7.21 6.18 10.79
C SER A 11 -6.47 5.20 9.88
N LEU A 12 -6.07 5.62 8.67
CA LEU A 12 -5.33 4.78 7.71
C LEU A 12 -3.85 4.59 8.08
N GLN A 13 -3.27 5.48 8.90
CA GLN A 13 -1.83 5.45 9.21
C GLN A 13 -1.43 4.24 10.07
N ARG A 14 -2.33 3.77 10.93
CA ARG A 14 -2.07 2.71 11.89
C ARG A 14 -3.10 1.58 11.80
N VAL A 15 -3.84 1.52 10.69
CA VAL A 15 -4.86 0.49 10.47
C VAL A 15 -4.23 -0.90 10.46
N ARG A 16 -4.90 -1.86 11.11
CA ARG A 16 -4.49 -3.26 11.06
C ARG A 16 -4.89 -3.84 9.71
N GLN A 17 -3.95 -4.53 9.05
CA GLN A 17 -4.27 -5.37 7.90
C GLN A 17 -5.06 -6.60 8.37
N ILE A 18 -6.25 -6.82 7.80
CA ILE A 18 -7.20 -7.88 8.22
C ILE A 18 -7.44 -8.86 7.09
N PHE A 19 -8.07 -8.39 6.03
CA PHE A 19 -8.56 -9.20 4.92
C PHE A 19 -7.50 -9.36 3.84
N HIS A 20 -6.91 -8.25 3.40
CA HIS A 20 -6.35 -8.19 2.07
C HIS A 20 -4.98 -7.49 1.99
N ASP A 21 -4.50 -7.46 0.76
CA ASP A 21 -3.11 -7.52 0.37
C ASP A 21 -2.25 -6.37 0.93
N CYS A 22 -1.12 -6.74 1.52
CA CYS A 22 -0.23 -5.85 2.26
C CYS A 22 0.17 -4.60 1.46
N TYR A 23 0.24 -4.71 0.13
CA TYR A 23 0.58 -3.57 -0.73
C TYR A 23 -0.45 -2.44 -0.63
N LEU A 24 -1.74 -2.76 -0.56
CA LEU A 24 -2.82 -1.79 -0.63
C LEU A 24 -2.87 -1.01 0.68
N VAL A 25 -2.86 -1.74 1.80
CA VAL A 25 -2.86 -1.15 3.15
C VAL A 25 -1.61 -0.29 3.36
N ALA A 26 -0.42 -0.78 3.02
CA ALA A 26 0.82 -0.01 3.14
C ALA A 26 0.84 1.23 2.23
N SER A 27 0.24 1.15 1.03
CA SER A 27 0.15 2.30 0.11
C SER A 27 -0.83 3.38 0.59
N LEU A 28 -2.00 2.99 1.11
CA LEU A 28 -2.95 3.92 1.71
C LEU A 28 -2.36 4.59 2.96
N ASN A 29 -1.67 3.81 3.81
CA ASN A 29 -0.89 4.35 4.91
C ASN A 29 0.14 5.37 4.40
N ALA A 30 0.98 5.01 3.43
CA ALA A 30 1.99 5.92 2.88
C ALA A 30 1.39 7.23 2.33
N LEU A 31 0.27 7.17 1.61
CA LEU A 31 -0.43 8.36 1.11
C LEU A 31 -1.02 9.21 2.24
N SER A 32 -1.52 8.59 3.31
CA SER A 32 -2.12 9.30 4.45
C SER A 32 -1.10 10.12 5.26
N ARG A 33 0.20 9.91 5.05
CA ARG A 33 1.28 10.62 5.75
C ARG A 33 1.71 11.91 5.08
N SER A 34 1.65 11.99 3.75
CA SER A 34 2.08 13.19 3.00
C SER A 34 0.94 14.17 2.75
N LYS A 35 1.24 15.47 2.76
CA LYS A 35 0.23 16.53 2.57
C LYS A 35 -0.56 16.36 1.27
N ASN A 36 0.11 16.11 0.15
CA ASN A 36 -0.57 15.93 -1.14
C ASN A 36 -1.12 14.52 -1.29
N GLY A 37 -0.53 13.50 -0.66
CA GLY A 37 -1.15 12.16 -0.56
C GLY A 37 -2.50 12.18 0.16
N ARG A 38 -2.62 12.95 1.25
CA ARG A 38 -3.91 13.19 1.94
C ARG A 38 -4.93 13.83 1.01
N LYS A 39 -4.55 14.84 0.21
CA LYS A 39 -5.45 15.44 -0.78
C LYS A 39 -5.91 14.44 -1.82
N ILE A 40 -5.01 13.57 -2.30
CA ILE A 40 -5.37 12.50 -3.23
C ILE A 40 -6.41 11.56 -2.59
N LEU A 41 -6.21 11.17 -1.33
CA LEU A 41 -7.19 10.35 -0.60
C LEU A 41 -8.56 11.03 -0.52
N GLN A 42 -8.62 12.34 -0.21
CA GLN A 42 -9.88 13.10 -0.18
C GLN A 42 -10.54 13.20 -1.57
N ASN A 43 -9.75 13.42 -2.62
CA ASN A 43 -10.26 13.55 -3.99
C ASN A 43 -10.79 12.21 -4.53
N ASN A 44 -10.14 11.12 -4.13
CA ASN A 44 -10.41 9.81 -4.67
C ASN A 44 -11.43 9.01 -3.87
N ILE A 45 -11.59 9.28 -2.58
CA ILE A 45 -12.51 8.54 -1.71
C ILE A 45 -13.57 9.50 -1.19
N ALA A 46 -14.82 9.20 -1.51
CA ALA A 46 -15.98 9.90 -0.96
C ALA A 46 -16.91 8.90 -0.26
N LYS A 47 -17.58 9.33 0.80
CA LYS A 47 -18.52 8.51 1.59
C LYS A 47 -19.87 9.20 1.77
N ASP A 48 -20.90 8.39 1.99
CA ASP A 48 -22.26 8.79 2.34
C ASP A 48 -22.88 7.73 3.23
N CYS A 49 -22.90 7.99 4.54
CA CYS A 49 -23.07 6.96 5.55
C CYS A 49 -22.07 5.81 5.28
N ASP A 50 -22.56 4.58 5.15
CA ASP A 50 -21.76 3.37 4.93
C ASP A 50 -21.55 3.03 3.44
N ASN A 51 -21.90 3.96 2.53
CA ASN A 51 -21.63 3.84 1.11
C ASN A 51 -20.39 4.65 0.71
N TYR A 52 -19.61 4.10 -0.23
CA TYR A 52 -18.36 4.69 -0.67
C TYR A 52 -18.29 4.80 -2.20
N ARG A 53 -17.54 5.80 -2.66
CA ARG A 53 -17.07 5.93 -4.04
C ARG A 53 -15.56 6.05 -4.02
N VAL A 54 -14.91 5.15 -4.74
CA VAL A 54 -13.45 5.10 -4.92
C VAL A 54 -13.12 5.39 -6.37
N ARG A 55 -12.38 6.47 -6.62
CA ARG A 55 -11.91 6.90 -7.93
C ARG A 55 -10.51 6.37 -8.19
N PHE A 56 -10.32 5.71 -9.32
CA PHE A 56 -9.00 5.46 -9.88
C PHE A 56 -8.75 6.47 -11.00
N GLN A 57 -7.61 7.13 -10.95
CA GLN A 57 -7.24 8.23 -11.84
C GLN A 57 -6.59 7.76 -13.15
N ASN A 58 -6.04 6.54 -13.18
CA ASN A 58 -5.44 5.99 -14.38
C ASN A 58 -5.70 4.49 -14.54
N ILE A 59 -6.75 4.16 -15.27
CA ILE A 59 -7.01 2.81 -15.79
C ILE A 59 -6.98 2.90 -17.33
N ASN A 60 -5.83 2.61 -17.95
CA ASN A 60 -5.66 2.79 -19.41
C ASN A 60 -5.96 4.25 -19.81
N ASP A 61 -5.35 5.21 -19.10
CA ASP A 61 -5.54 6.65 -19.31
C ASP A 61 -6.98 7.15 -19.10
N LYS A 62 -7.81 6.36 -18.40
CA LYS A 62 -9.17 6.73 -18.01
C LYS A 62 -9.28 6.92 -16.51
N VAL A 63 -10.07 7.92 -16.13
CA VAL A 63 -10.55 8.13 -14.76
C VAL A 63 -11.88 7.40 -14.60
N GLU A 64 -12.01 6.56 -13.59
CA GLU A 64 -13.25 5.81 -13.33
C GLU A 64 -13.58 5.72 -11.83
N ASP A 65 -14.88 5.82 -11.53
CA ASP A 65 -15.43 5.71 -10.19
C ASP A 65 -16.05 4.33 -9.97
N PHE A 66 -15.71 3.70 -8.85
CA PHE A 66 -16.30 2.45 -8.38
C PHE A 66 -17.07 2.71 -7.09
N PHE A 67 -18.33 2.32 -7.08
CA PHE A 67 -19.22 2.48 -5.93
C PHE A 67 -19.23 1.19 -5.12
N VAL A 68 -19.22 1.33 -3.80
CA VAL A 68 -19.28 0.22 -2.84
C VAL A 68 -20.38 0.55 -1.84
N ASN A 69 -21.31 -0.38 -1.64
CA ASN A 69 -22.38 -0.19 -0.68
C ASN A 69 -22.09 -0.91 0.66
N GLU A 70 -22.87 -0.56 1.68
CA GLU A 70 -22.77 -1.12 3.04
C GLU A 70 -22.80 -2.65 3.04
N LYS A 71 -23.77 -3.24 2.32
CA LYS A 71 -23.92 -4.69 2.24
C LYS A 71 -22.66 -5.38 1.70
N GLU A 72 -22.00 -4.79 0.70
CA GLU A 72 -20.75 -5.35 0.17
C GLU A 72 -19.62 -5.34 1.21
N ILE A 73 -19.61 -4.39 2.14
CA ILE A 73 -18.65 -4.31 3.25
C ILE A 73 -19.01 -5.31 4.36
N GLU A 74 -20.30 -5.43 4.68
CA GLU A 74 -20.81 -6.37 5.69
C GLU A 74 -20.62 -7.83 5.28
N ASP A 75 -20.80 -8.13 3.99
CA ASP A 75 -20.66 -9.47 3.42
C ASP A 75 -19.19 -9.94 3.38
N LEU A 76 -18.21 -9.06 3.68
CA LEU A 76 -16.79 -9.45 3.81
C LEU A 76 -16.59 -10.34 5.05
N THR A 77 -16.60 -11.65 4.83
CA THR A 77 -16.32 -12.65 5.86
C THR A 77 -14.86 -13.05 5.84
N LEU A 78 -14.13 -12.83 6.94
CA LEU A 78 -12.74 -13.27 7.04
C LEU A 78 -12.78 -14.77 7.28
N VAL A 79 -12.04 -15.54 6.51
CA VAL A 79 -11.98 -16.99 6.67
C VAL A 79 -10.56 -17.50 6.81
N ASP A 80 -10.38 -18.63 7.49
CA ASP A 80 -9.11 -19.35 7.52
C ASP A 80 -8.86 -20.12 6.22
N LYS A 81 -7.72 -20.82 6.14
CA LYS A 81 -7.35 -21.64 4.97
C LYS A 81 -8.32 -22.80 4.67
N PHE A 82 -9.24 -23.10 5.58
CA PHE A 82 -10.27 -24.13 5.46
C PHE A 82 -11.67 -23.53 5.31
N LEU A 83 -11.78 -22.23 5.03
CA LEU A 83 -13.03 -21.49 4.87
C LEU A 83 -13.86 -21.33 6.16
N ASN A 84 -13.27 -21.53 7.34
CA ASN A 84 -13.96 -21.25 8.60
C ASN A 84 -13.93 -19.75 8.89
N PRO A 85 -15.07 -19.11 9.24
CA PRO A 85 -15.10 -17.72 9.66
C PRO A 85 -14.15 -17.45 10.83
N ILE A 86 -13.41 -16.35 10.74
CA ILE A 86 -12.55 -15.83 11.80
C ILE A 86 -13.23 -14.60 12.40
N GLU A 87 -13.56 -14.68 13.69
CA GLU A 87 -13.98 -13.52 14.46
C GLU A 87 -12.79 -12.60 14.76
N LEU A 88 -13.01 -11.30 14.62
CA LEU A 88 -12.01 -10.28 14.90
C LEU A 88 -12.27 -9.68 16.27
N ASP A 89 -11.21 -9.58 17.07
CA ASP A 89 -11.21 -8.93 18.38
C ASP A 89 -11.10 -7.39 18.31
N PHE A 90 -11.17 -6.82 17.10
CA PHE A 90 -11.03 -5.37 16.84
C PHE A 90 -11.84 -4.95 15.62
N PRO A 91 -12.27 -3.67 15.54
CA PRO A 91 -13.08 -3.18 14.44
C PRO A 91 -12.29 -3.11 13.13
N LYS A 92 -12.98 -3.45 12.02
CA LYS A 92 -12.49 -3.23 10.66
C LYS A 92 -12.52 -1.73 10.34
N ASN A 93 -11.59 -1.27 9.49
CA ASN A 93 -11.67 0.07 8.94
C ASN A 93 -12.50 0.02 7.64
N PRO A 94 -13.70 0.63 7.60
CA PRO A 94 -14.60 0.49 6.46
C PRO A 94 -14.06 1.14 5.17
N ILE A 95 -13.14 2.11 5.28
CA ILE A 95 -12.50 2.72 4.11
C ILE A 95 -11.55 1.73 3.43
N ILE A 96 -10.81 0.95 4.22
CA ILE A 96 -9.92 -0.09 3.68
C ILE A 96 -10.74 -1.12 2.92
N SER A 97 -11.79 -1.64 3.56
CA SER A 97 -12.72 -2.59 2.93
C SER A 97 -13.35 -2.04 1.65
N ALA A 98 -13.77 -0.77 1.66
CA ALA A 98 -14.31 -0.12 0.46
C ALA A 98 -13.28 -0.02 -0.68
N VAL A 99 -12.03 0.33 -0.39
CA VAL A 99 -10.97 0.40 -1.41
C VAL A 99 -10.63 -1.00 -1.94
N GLU A 100 -10.62 -2.02 -1.09
CA GLU A 100 -10.39 -3.40 -1.50
C GLU A 100 -11.50 -3.93 -2.42
N ILE A 101 -12.77 -3.73 -2.06
CA ILE A 101 -13.92 -4.10 -2.90
C ILE A 101 -13.85 -3.34 -4.24
N ALA A 102 -13.58 -2.03 -4.21
CA ALA A 102 -13.44 -1.22 -5.42
C ALA A 102 -12.28 -1.74 -6.31
N MET A 103 -11.17 -2.14 -5.69
CA MET A 103 -10.03 -2.74 -6.38
C MET A 103 -10.40 -4.08 -7.03
N ASN A 104 -11.21 -4.90 -6.35
CA ASN A 104 -11.71 -6.17 -6.89
C ASN A 104 -12.62 -5.96 -8.10
N LYS A 105 -13.52 -4.97 -8.01
CA LYS A 105 -14.40 -4.55 -9.13
C LYS A 105 -13.57 -4.05 -10.31
N MET A 106 -12.57 -3.21 -10.05
CA MET A 106 -11.67 -2.68 -11.08
C MET A 106 -10.95 -3.81 -11.82
N LEU A 107 -10.34 -4.75 -11.11
CA LEU A 107 -9.64 -5.88 -11.73
C LEU A 107 -10.57 -6.94 -12.33
N THR A 108 -11.84 -6.98 -11.91
CA THR A 108 -12.87 -7.77 -12.59
C THR A 108 -13.20 -7.17 -13.95
N LYS A 109 -13.32 -5.84 -14.04
CA LYS A 109 -13.58 -5.13 -15.29
C LYS A 109 -12.34 -5.05 -16.20
N TYR A 110 -11.14 -4.97 -15.61
CA TYR A 110 -9.86 -4.80 -16.29
C TYR A 110 -8.84 -5.86 -15.83
N PRO A 111 -9.03 -7.14 -16.18
CA PRO A 111 -8.20 -8.24 -15.68
C PRO A 111 -6.74 -8.20 -16.16
N ASP A 112 -6.48 -7.52 -17.28
CA ASP A 112 -5.17 -7.30 -17.87
C ASP A 112 -4.28 -6.38 -17.02
N LYS A 113 -4.87 -5.58 -16.12
CA LYS A 113 -4.14 -4.72 -15.19
C LYS A 113 -3.37 -5.51 -14.13
N LYS A 114 -3.80 -6.71 -13.79
CA LYS A 114 -3.01 -7.59 -12.92
C LYS A 114 -1.84 -8.17 -13.72
N PRO A 115 -0.57 -7.98 -13.26
CA PRO A 115 0.59 -8.55 -13.93
C PRO A 115 0.40 -10.04 -14.20
N LEU A 116 0.80 -10.52 -15.38
CA LEU A 116 0.60 -11.93 -15.75
C LEU A 116 1.22 -12.88 -14.72
N SER A 117 2.40 -12.56 -14.20
CA SER A 117 3.06 -13.33 -13.12
C SER A 117 2.20 -13.43 -11.85
N SER A 118 1.47 -12.37 -11.51
CA SER A 118 0.59 -12.34 -10.34
C SER A 118 -0.71 -13.11 -10.58
N ARG A 119 -1.11 -13.32 -11.86
CA ARG A 119 -2.28 -14.13 -12.23
C ARG A 119 -2.01 -15.65 -12.16
N LEU A 120 -0.75 -16.06 -12.04
CA LEU A 120 -0.36 -17.48 -11.98
C LEU A 120 -0.46 -18.07 -10.57
N PHE A 121 -0.70 -17.25 -9.55
CA PHE A 121 -0.90 -17.71 -8.17
C PHE A 121 -2.39 -17.84 -7.90
N GLU A 122 -2.80 -18.91 -7.21
CA GLU A 122 -4.16 -19.05 -6.70
C GLU A 122 -4.43 -17.93 -5.70
N CYS A 123 -5.52 -17.19 -5.93
CA CYS A 123 -5.98 -16.09 -5.08
C CYS A 123 -7.46 -16.25 -4.79
N SER A 124 -7.86 -15.89 -3.57
CA SER A 124 -9.28 -15.81 -3.21
C SER A 124 -9.93 -14.60 -3.88
N GLU A 125 -9.20 -13.48 -3.91
CA GLU A 125 -9.65 -12.23 -4.52
C GLU A 125 -8.75 -11.74 -5.66
N LYS A 126 -9.33 -11.06 -6.66
CA LYS A 126 -8.57 -10.68 -7.86
C LYS A 126 -7.50 -9.65 -7.59
N PHE A 127 -7.62 -8.81 -6.57
CA PHE A 127 -6.59 -7.82 -6.24
C PHE A 127 -5.37 -8.39 -5.54
N GLU A 128 -5.38 -9.64 -5.07
CA GLU A 128 -4.23 -10.24 -4.37
C GLU A 128 -2.99 -10.39 -5.26
N TYR A 129 -1.82 -10.42 -4.64
CA TYR A 129 -0.49 -10.49 -5.24
C TYR A 129 -0.17 -9.36 -6.23
N ASN A 130 -0.82 -8.20 -6.08
CA ASN A 130 -0.51 -7.05 -6.92
C ASN A 130 0.69 -6.27 -6.37
N ARG A 131 1.13 -5.28 -7.15
CA ARG A 131 2.30 -4.46 -6.83
C ARG A 131 1.84 -3.13 -6.24
N PRO A 132 2.47 -2.63 -5.16
CA PRO A 132 2.19 -1.28 -4.69
C PRO A 132 2.38 -0.21 -5.76
N SER A 133 3.38 -0.32 -6.66
CA SER A 133 3.51 0.65 -7.77
C SER A 133 2.28 0.72 -8.67
N ASN A 134 1.72 -0.44 -9.03
CA ASN A 134 0.53 -0.50 -9.87
C ASN A 134 -0.65 0.22 -9.21
N PHE A 135 -0.92 -0.10 -7.93
CA PHE A 135 -1.99 0.56 -7.20
C PHE A 135 -1.75 2.05 -7.05
N LEU A 136 -0.54 2.46 -6.66
CA LEU A 136 -0.17 3.87 -6.56
C LEU A 136 -0.37 4.59 -7.89
N GLU A 137 0.00 3.99 -9.02
CA GLU A 137 -0.21 4.57 -10.34
C GLU A 137 -1.69 4.70 -10.71
N TRP A 138 -2.47 3.63 -10.55
CA TRP A 138 -3.89 3.65 -10.89
C TRP A 138 -4.69 4.58 -10.00
N PHE A 139 -4.36 4.61 -8.71
CA PHE A 139 -5.06 5.41 -7.73
C PHE A 139 -4.69 6.90 -7.87
N THR A 140 -3.41 7.23 -7.95
CA THR A 140 -2.96 8.63 -7.99
C THR A 140 -3.01 9.24 -9.40
N GLY A 141 -2.97 8.40 -10.44
CA GLY A 141 -2.79 8.83 -11.83
C GLY A 141 -1.34 9.19 -12.17
N LYS A 142 -0.41 8.95 -11.24
CA LYS A 142 1.00 9.35 -11.37
C LYS A 142 1.90 8.13 -11.29
N LYS A 143 2.91 8.08 -12.15
CA LYS A 143 3.90 7.00 -12.12
C LYS A 143 4.79 7.11 -10.87
N PRO A 144 4.81 6.11 -9.97
CA PRO A 144 5.68 6.15 -8.80
C PRO A 144 7.14 5.95 -9.18
N ILE A 145 8.02 6.50 -8.35
CA ILE A 145 9.43 6.10 -8.33
C ILE A 145 9.45 4.67 -7.82
N SER A 146 10.00 3.72 -8.58
CA SER A 146 10.12 2.33 -8.17
C SER A 146 11.53 1.82 -8.42
N ILE A 147 12.19 1.40 -7.34
CA ILE A 147 13.45 0.69 -7.40
C ILE A 147 13.12 -0.80 -7.33
N ASN A 148 13.28 -1.48 -8.47
CA ASN A 148 13.52 -2.91 -8.52
C ASN A 148 12.33 -3.84 -8.16
N GLU A 149 11.12 -3.30 -8.10
CA GLU A 149 9.86 -4.06 -7.90
C GLU A 149 9.48 -4.93 -9.12
N ALA A 150 9.87 -4.50 -10.31
CA ALA A 150 9.61 -5.20 -11.57
C ALA A 150 10.78 -6.06 -12.07
N SER A 151 11.91 -6.10 -11.35
CA SER A 151 13.09 -6.83 -11.82
C SER A 151 12.99 -8.32 -11.52
N LEU A 152 13.63 -9.15 -12.34
CA LEU A 152 13.61 -10.62 -12.19
C LEU A 152 14.11 -11.09 -10.81
N ARG A 153 15.11 -10.40 -10.24
CA ARG A 153 15.74 -10.80 -8.97
C ARG A 153 15.14 -10.10 -7.74
N MET A 154 14.37 -9.03 -7.94
CA MET A 154 13.81 -8.17 -6.89
C MET A 154 14.76 -7.99 -5.69
N SER A 155 16.05 -7.70 -5.89
CA SER A 155 17.00 -7.42 -4.80
C SER A 155 17.43 -5.95 -4.69
N LEU A 156 17.13 -5.26 -3.59
CA LEU A 156 17.69 -3.92 -3.34
C LEU A 156 19.21 -3.96 -3.23
N ARG A 157 19.78 -5.08 -2.79
CA ARG A 157 21.24 -5.25 -2.74
C ARG A 157 21.90 -5.07 -4.11
N SER A 158 21.27 -5.54 -5.19
CA SER A 158 21.79 -5.29 -6.56
C SER A 158 21.65 -3.83 -7.00
N LYS A 159 20.81 -3.06 -6.32
CA LYS A 159 20.55 -1.63 -6.55
C LYS A 159 20.98 -0.78 -5.36
N LYS A 160 22.02 -1.20 -4.63
CA LYS A 160 22.42 -0.60 -3.35
C LYS A 160 22.63 0.90 -3.47
N LYS A 161 23.36 1.37 -4.48
CA LYS A 161 23.65 2.79 -4.68
C LYS A 161 22.36 3.59 -4.86
N GLU A 162 21.52 3.20 -5.82
CA GLU A 162 20.21 3.82 -6.08
C GLU A 162 19.30 3.82 -4.84
N ALA A 163 19.30 2.72 -4.07
CA ALA A 163 18.50 2.60 -2.85
C ALA A 163 18.99 3.51 -1.73
N VAL A 164 20.32 3.61 -1.52
CA VAL A 164 20.89 4.54 -0.53
C VAL A 164 20.58 5.98 -0.93
N GLU A 165 20.81 6.35 -2.19
CA GLU A 165 20.55 7.70 -2.70
C GLU A 165 19.07 8.08 -2.51
N LEU A 166 18.14 7.16 -2.79
CA LEU A 166 16.71 7.41 -2.55
C LEU A 166 16.40 7.60 -1.06
N LEU A 167 16.94 6.77 -0.18
CA LEU A 167 16.72 6.91 1.27
C LEU A 167 17.30 8.23 1.80
N GLU A 168 18.46 8.65 1.29
CA GLU A 168 19.07 9.93 1.63
C GLU A 168 18.18 11.10 1.19
N GLN A 169 17.69 11.08 -0.06
CA GLN A 169 16.75 12.09 -0.56
C GLN A 169 15.44 12.13 0.24
N ILE A 170 14.91 10.98 0.65
CA ILE A 170 13.73 10.91 1.53
C ILE A 170 14.04 11.61 2.87
N GLY A 171 15.20 11.33 3.48
CA GLY A 171 15.60 11.99 4.73
C GLY A 171 15.84 13.49 4.59
N GLU A 172 16.38 13.95 3.47
CA GLU A 172 16.61 15.38 3.19
C GLU A 172 15.32 16.17 3.00
N THR A 173 14.30 15.52 2.41
CA THR A 173 12.98 16.13 2.16
C THR A 173 12.00 15.94 3.33
N GLY A 174 12.40 15.20 4.37
CA GLY A 174 11.67 14.98 5.60
C GLY A 174 10.57 13.91 5.51
N ASP A 175 9.76 13.81 6.56
CA ASP A 175 8.78 12.71 6.74
C ASP A 175 7.50 12.89 5.91
N ASN A 176 7.40 13.96 5.11
CA ASN A 176 6.22 14.28 4.31
C ASN A 176 6.18 13.51 2.98
N ASN A 177 6.73 12.31 2.90
CA ASN A 177 6.81 11.52 1.68
C ASN A 177 5.94 10.26 1.76
N SER A 178 5.62 9.67 0.61
CA SER A 178 4.75 8.49 0.52
C SER A 178 5.51 7.34 -0.11
N PHE A 179 6.24 6.58 0.70
CA PHE A 179 7.00 5.42 0.24
C PHE A 179 6.62 4.12 0.94
N VAL A 180 6.60 3.05 0.16
CA VAL A 180 6.38 1.67 0.56
C VAL A 180 7.65 0.88 0.26
N ILE A 181 7.96 -0.09 1.11
CA ILE A 181 9.05 -1.04 0.91
C ILE A 181 8.53 -2.46 1.04
N GLY A 182 8.97 -3.35 0.13
CA GLY A 182 8.53 -4.74 0.11
C GLY A 182 9.65 -5.72 0.40
N SER A 183 9.34 -6.72 1.22
CA SER A 183 10.18 -7.89 1.44
C SER A 183 9.88 -8.97 0.39
N GLY A 184 10.70 -10.01 0.38
CA GLY A 184 10.42 -11.24 -0.37
C GLY A 184 10.59 -12.41 0.56
N HIS A 185 11.06 -13.55 0.05
CA HIS A 185 11.48 -14.62 0.94
C HIS A 185 12.72 -14.19 1.74
N ASN A 186 12.57 -14.11 3.06
CA ASN A 186 13.59 -13.69 4.01
C ASN A 186 13.86 -14.84 4.99
N PHE A 187 15.09 -15.32 4.97
CA PHE A 187 15.61 -16.26 5.97
C PHE A 187 16.13 -15.55 7.24
N ILE A 188 16.01 -14.22 7.29
CA ILE A 188 16.52 -13.38 8.38
C ILE A 188 15.36 -13.04 9.32
N LYS A 189 15.52 -13.34 10.61
CA LYS A 189 14.51 -13.08 11.65
C LYS A 189 14.11 -11.60 11.69
N GLY A 190 12.83 -11.34 11.97
CA GLY A 190 12.27 -10.02 12.24
C GLY A 190 11.61 -9.30 11.06
N ILE A 191 11.51 -9.92 9.88
CA ILE A 191 10.77 -9.37 8.72
C ILE A 191 9.86 -10.45 8.14
N THR A 192 8.58 -10.14 8.02
CA THR A 192 7.56 -10.98 7.37
C THR A 192 7.91 -11.22 5.90
N ASN A 193 7.76 -12.46 5.44
CA ASN A 193 7.97 -12.83 4.04
C ASN A 193 6.89 -12.25 3.13
N TRP A 194 7.30 -11.81 1.94
CA TRP A 194 6.39 -11.29 0.90
C TRP A 194 5.40 -10.26 1.44
N HIS A 195 5.92 -9.25 2.14
CA HIS A 195 5.13 -8.29 2.90
C HIS A 195 5.55 -6.86 2.59
N CYS A 196 4.60 -5.93 2.66
CA CYS A 196 4.81 -4.51 2.42
C CYS A 196 4.76 -3.72 3.74
N TYR A 197 5.61 -2.71 3.81
CA TYR A 197 5.74 -1.82 4.96
C TYR A 197 5.76 -0.38 4.47
N THR A 198 5.28 0.54 5.30
CA THR A 198 5.39 1.98 5.01
C THR A 198 6.73 2.49 5.54
N ILE A 199 7.46 3.28 4.75
CA ILE A 199 8.63 4.02 5.25
C ILE A 199 8.12 5.26 5.97
N GLU A 200 8.41 5.36 7.27
CA GLU A 200 7.83 6.39 8.14
C GLU A 200 8.77 7.57 8.40
N LYS A 201 10.07 7.26 8.58
CA LYS A 201 11.08 8.23 8.98
C LYS A 201 12.46 7.76 8.57
N ILE A 202 13.31 8.72 8.19
CA ILE A 202 14.73 8.51 7.92
C ILE A 202 15.56 9.38 8.87
N ASP A 203 16.49 8.76 9.59
CA ASP A 203 17.50 9.45 10.39
C ASP A 203 18.83 9.41 9.63
N LEU A 204 19.19 10.52 8.99
CA LEU A 204 20.43 10.64 8.21
C LEU A 204 21.68 10.64 9.08
N LYS A 205 21.59 11.07 10.35
CA LYS A 205 22.72 11.11 11.27
C LYS A 205 23.12 9.69 11.69
N ASN A 206 22.13 8.89 12.07
CA ASN A 206 22.34 7.51 12.49
C ASN A 206 22.28 6.51 11.31
N LYS A 207 21.94 6.98 10.12
CA LYS A 207 21.72 6.15 8.90
C LYS A 207 20.73 5.01 9.18
N THR A 208 19.65 5.35 9.87
CA THR A 208 18.56 4.42 10.20
C THR A 208 17.26 4.82 9.53
N VAL A 209 16.40 3.83 9.37
CA VAL A 209 15.07 3.94 8.77
C VAL A 209 14.07 3.31 9.70
N THR A 210 12.95 4.00 9.90
CA THR A 210 11.77 3.49 10.60
C THR A 210 10.75 3.08 9.56
N ILE A 211 10.31 1.83 9.63
CA ILE A 211 9.23 1.29 8.81
C ILE A 211 8.09 0.82 9.71
N PHE A 212 6.88 0.78 9.18
CA PHE A 212 5.70 0.30 9.91
C PHE A 212 5.09 -0.92 9.25
N ASP A 213 4.81 -1.94 10.07
CA ASP A 213 4.11 -3.14 9.68
C ASP A 213 2.62 -3.04 10.05
N ASN A 214 1.75 -2.83 9.05
CA ASN A 214 0.30 -2.78 9.28
C ASN A 214 -0.30 -4.12 9.72
N LYS A 215 0.36 -5.27 9.52
CA LYS A 215 -0.13 -6.59 9.95
C LYS A 215 -0.03 -6.76 11.46
N TYR A 216 1.13 -6.43 12.03
CA TYR A 216 1.38 -6.54 13.47
C TYR A 216 1.18 -5.23 14.23
N ARG A 217 1.04 -4.10 13.50
CA ARG A 217 1.00 -2.72 14.02
C ARG A 217 2.28 -2.35 14.78
N ASP A 218 3.42 -2.78 14.26
CA ASP A 218 4.71 -2.57 14.89
C ASP A 218 5.59 -1.63 14.06
N GLU A 219 6.30 -0.76 14.76
CA GLU A 219 7.38 0.04 14.19
C GLU A 219 8.70 -0.73 14.28
N ILE A 220 9.43 -0.76 13.17
CA ILE A 220 10.72 -1.44 13.07
C ILE A 220 11.77 -0.42 12.66
N VAL A 221 12.78 -0.23 13.50
CA VAL A 221 13.93 0.63 13.23
C VAL A 221 15.12 -0.23 12.84
N MET A 222 15.79 0.11 11.74
CA MET A 222 17.01 -0.60 11.34
C MET A 222 18.01 0.29 10.58
N PRO A 223 19.29 -0.08 10.50
CA PRO A 223 20.26 0.60 9.65
C PRO A 223 19.95 0.45 8.15
N PHE A 224 20.38 1.41 7.33
CA PHE A 224 20.20 1.37 5.86
C PHE A 224 20.75 0.09 5.23
N ASN A 225 21.95 -0.34 5.64
CA ASN A 225 22.56 -1.55 5.11
C ASN A 225 21.73 -2.81 5.40
N ASP A 226 21.09 -2.87 6.58
CA ASP A 226 20.22 -3.98 6.96
C ASP A 226 18.93 -3.96 6.16
N LEU A 227 18.32 -2.78 5.97
CA LEU A 227 17.15 -2.62 5.13
C LEU A 227 17.45 -3.08 3.68
N ILE A 228 18.54 -2.60 3.08
CA ILE A 228 18.91 -2.98 1.71
C ILE A 228 19.19 -4.48 1.56
N LYS A 229 19.69 -5.13 2.63
CA LYS A 229 19.92 -6.58 2.65
C LYS A 229 18.62 -7.38 2.78
N LYS A 230 17.66 -6.89 3.59
CA LYS A 230 16.41 -7.59 3.94
C LYS A 230 15.27 -7.32 2.95
N PHE A 231 15.32 -6.21 2.21
CA PHE A 231 14.21 -5.78 1.36
C PHE A 231 14.53 -5.89 -0.14
N LYS A 232 13.45 -5.93 -0.93
CA LYS A 232 13.47 -6.32 -2.34
C LYS A 232 13.28 -5.15 -3.29
N TYR A 233 12.42 -4.20 -2.89
CA TYR A 233 12.13 -3.00 -3.66
C TYR A 233 11.66 -1.86 -2.76
N ILE A 234 11.77 -0.62 -3.26
CA ILE A 234 11.17 0.59 -2.67
C ILE A 234 10.33 1.24 -3.77
N THR A 235 9.12 1.69 -3.45
CA THR A 235 8.24 2.37 -4.41
C THR A 235 7.44 3.48 -3.75
N GLY A 236 7.21 4.60 -4.45
CA GLY A 236 6.48 5.72 -3.86
C GLY A 236 6.68 7.07 -4.53
N PHE A 237 6.41 8.12 -3.76
CA PHE A 237 6.40 9.50 -4.21
C PHE A 237 7.03 10.44 -3.19
N PHE A 238 7.76 11.42 -3.70
CA PHE A 238 7.99 12.66 -2.96
C PHE A 238 6.72 13.51 -2.95
N ASP A 239 6.43 14.26 -1.88
CA ASP A 239 5.19 15.07 -1.79
C ASP A 239 5.00 16.01 -3.00
N GLY A 240 6.11 16.57 -3.47
CA GLY A 240 6.12 17.52 -4.59
C GLY A 240 5.64 16.91 -5.91
N SER A 241 5.87 15.61 -6.13
CA SER A 241 5.40 14.93 -7.34
C SER A 241 3.90 14.62 -7.30
N LEU A 242 3.27 14.69 -6.12
CA LEU A 242 1.82 14.49 -5.94
C LEU A 242 0.99 15.76 -6.09
N LYS A 243 1.60 16.92 -6.36
CA LYS A 243 0.90 18.21 -6.59
C LYS A 243 0.02 18.24 -7.83
#